data_AF-A0A9R0BEG9-F1
#
_entry.id   AF-A0A9R0BEG9-F1
#
_cell.length_a   1.000
_cell.length_b   1.000
_cell.length_c   1.000
_cell.angle_alpha   90.00
_cell.angle_beta   90.00
_cell.angle_gamma   90.00
#
_symmetry.space_group_name_H-M   'P 1'
#
loop_
_entity.id
_entity.type
_entity.pdbx_description
1 polymer ?
#
loop_
_entity_poly.entity_id
_entity_poly.type
_entity_poly.pdbx_seq_one_letter_code
_entity_poly.pdbx_strand_id
1 'polypeptide(L)'
;MQKLRQEEELRRKTEIHELEERKNSHINMLMMNHEKAFRDIRNYFNDIVYKNLDLITSLKEELKEMKRKEEKRNKEMAEVLEENKDLRESPQKAKEEVAELQKLLSNYDKDRSALAVQLERDELYMKFTKAIQEVQQKSSFKNLLLESKLSALNDTLKKKEAQLSEVLSASNLDPNTLNMVTHKLEEVLESKNHAIRDLQYEVARVCKAHNDLLKTSVAKLRAFGIPVEELDFKPLESSSGQSLGQGPASLVSAPN
;
A
#
# COMPACT_ATOMS: atom_id res chain seq x y z
N MET A 1 -9.28 77.96 136.28
CA MET A 1 -9.08 76.51 136.06
C MET A 1 -10.21 75.82 135.28
N GLN A 2 -11.50 76.19 135.46
CA GLN A 2 -12.62 75.51 134.78
C GLN A 2 -12.89 76.01 133.34
N LYS A 3 -12.78 77.33 133.09
CA LYS A 3 -12.92 77.92 131.74
C LYS A 3 -11.83 77.46 130.76
N LEU A 4 -10.56 77.42 131.20
CA LEU A 4 -9.44 76.95 130.38
C LEU A 4 -9.61 75.47 129.93
N ARG A 5 -10.24 74.64 130.76
CA ARG A 5 -10.55 73.24 130.42
C ARG A 5 -11.65 73.12 129.36
N GLN A 6 -12.70 73.93 129.46
CA GLN A 6 -13.79 73.92 128.48
C GLN A 6 -13.34 74.44 127.11
N GLU A 7 -12.44 75.42 127.09
CA GLU A 7 -11.88 76.01 125.87
C GLU A 7 -10.95 75.02 125.14
N GLU A 8 -10.08 74.34 125.88
CA GLU A 8 -9.23 73.26 125.35
C GLU A 8 -10.05 72.03 124.89
N GLU A 9 -11.17 71.73 125.57
CA GLU A 9 -12.07 70.64 125.19
C GLU A 9 -12.89 70.98 123.93
N LEU A 10 -13.32 72.23 123.78
CA LEU A 10 -13.96 72.72 122.56
C LEU A 10 -12.99 72.68 121.37
N ARG A 11 -11.75 73.13 121.58
CA ARG A 11 -10.69 73.11 120.55
C ARG A 11 -10.38 71.70 120.09
N ARG A 12 -10.25 70.75 121.03
CA ARG A 12 -10.10 69.32 120.71
C ARG A 12 -11.30 68.77 119.94
N LYS A 13 -12.54 69.14 120.30
CA LYS A 13 -13.75 68.71 119.56
C LYS A 13 -13.80 69.27 118.15
N THR A 14 -13.46 70.54 117.96
CA THR A 14 -13.41 71.17 116.64
C THR A 14 -12.33 70.52 115.77
N GLU A 15 -11.13 70.30 116.33
CA GLU A 15 -10.05 69.60 115.62
C GLU A 15 -10.45 68.17 115.25
N ILE A 16 -11.11 67.42 116.15
CA ILE A 16 -11.63 66.07 115.86
C ILE A 16 -12.64 66.14 114.72
N HIS A 17 -13.56 67.10 114.74
CA HIS A 17 -14.61 67.21 113.73
C HIS A 17 -14.05 67.60 112.36
N GLU A 18 -13.12 68.56 112.30
CA GLU A 18 -12.42 68.90 111.05
C GLU A 18 -11.59 67.73 110.51
N LEU A 19 -10.99 66.93 111.41
CA LEU A 19 -10.22 65.75 111.04
C LEU A 19 -11.13 64.62 110.55
N GLU A 20 -12.31 64.46 111.14
CA GLU A 20 -13.38 63.59 110.64
C GLU A 20 -13.93 64.05 109.28
N GLU A 21 -14.21 65.35 109.10
CA GLU A 21 -14.67 65.88 107.81
C GLU A 21 -13.61 65.70 106.71
N ARG A 22 -12.33 65.99 107.00
CA ARG A 22 -11.23 65.71 106.07
C ARG A 22 -11.12 64.22 105.75
N LYS A 23 -11.23 63.35 106.75
CA LYS A 23 -11.21 61.90 106.55
C LYS A 23 -12.41 61.42 105.73
N ASN A 24 -13.61 61.91 106.02
CA ASN A 24 -14.82 61.57 105.28
C ASN A 24 -14.77 62.09 103.84
N SER A 25 -14.24 63.30 103.62
CA SER A 25 -14.00 63.84 102.27
C SER A 25 -12.98 62.97 101.51
N HIS A 26 -11.89 62.55 102.16
CA HIS A 26 -10.91 61.65 101.56
C HIS A 26 -11.50 60.27 101.23
N ILE A 27 -12.29 59.68 102.14
CA ILE A 27 -13.00 58.41 101.92
C ILE A 27 -13.95 58.54 100.72
N ASN A 28 -14.74 59.61 100.64
CA ASN A 28 -15.65 59.85 99.53
C ASN A 28 -14.90 60.02 98.20
N MET A 29 -13.79 60.77 98.20
CA MET A 29 -12.96 60.94 97.01
C MET A 29 -12.31 59.61 96.57
N LEU A 30 -11.85 58.81 97.52
CA LEU A 30 -11.30 57.48 97.25
C LEU A 30 -12.36 56.52 96.71
N MET A 31 -13.58 56.54 97.26
CA MET A 31 -14.74 55.80 96.77
C MET A 31 -15.08 56.17 95.32
N MET A 32 -15.17 57.46 95.00
CA MET A 32 -15.43 57.93 93.63
C MET A 32 -14.33 57.51 92.66
N ASN A 33 -13.06 57.59 93.08
CA ASN A 33 -11.93 57.15 92.27
C ASN A 33 -11.96 55.64 92.01
N HIS A 34 -12.25 54.82 93.03
CA HIS A 34 -12.41 53.37 92.85
C HIS A 34 -13.59 53.04 91.94
N GLU A 35 -14.74 53.70 92.13
CA GLU A 35 -15.92 53.47 91.30
C GLU A 35 -15.65 53.81 89.83
N LYS A 36 -14.90 54.90 89.58
CA LYS A 36 -14.42 55.24 88.24
C LYS A 36 -13.47 54.17 87.69
N ALA A 37 -12.46 53.74 88.44
CA ALA A 37 -11.52 52.71 87.99
C ALA A 37 -12.22 51.37 87.68
N PHE A 38 -13.20 50.96 88.49
CA PHE A 38 -14.01 49.77 88.21
C PHE A 38 -14.88 49.92 86.96
N ARG A 39 -15.44 51.11 86.71
CA ARG A 39 -16.15 51.40 85.46
C ARG A 39 -15.22 51.30 84.25
N ASP A 40 -14.04 51.91 84.32
CA ASP A 40 -13.08 51.93 83.21
C ASP A 40 -12.57 50.50 82.89
N ILE A 41 -12.26 49.70 83.92
CA ILE A 41 -11.87 48.29 83.78
C ILE A 41 -13.01 47.48 83.14
N ARG A 42 -14.24 47.66 83.63
CA ARG A 42 -15.42 46.94 83.10
C ARG A 42 -15.64 47.29 81.63
N ASN A 43 -15.54 48.57 81.27
CA ASN A 43 -15.71 49.02 79.89
C ASN A 43 -14.61 48.47 78.98
N TYR A 44 -13.35 48.50 79.40
CA TYR A 44 -12.23 47.93 78.65
C TYR A 44 -12.42 46.43 78.37
N PHE A 45 -12.79 45.65 79.38
CA PHE A 45 -13.04 44.23 79.18
C PHE A 45 -14.27 43.97 78.32
N ASN A 46 -15.35 44.73 78.51
CA ASN A 46 -16.53 44.63 77.66
C ASN A 46 -16.17 44.93 76.19
N ASP A 47 -15.39 45.96 75.91
CA ASP A 47 -14.96 46.30 74.54
C ASP A 47 -14.12 45.18 73.91
N ILE A 48 -13.22 44.56 74.68
CA ILE A 48 -12.46 43.39 74.21
C ILE A 48 -13.40 42.22 73.92
N VAL A 49 -14.36 41.96 74.81
CA VAL A 49 -15.33 40.87 74.64
C VAL A 49 -16.16 41.11 73.38
N TYR A 50 -16.66 42.32 73.15
CA TYR A 50 -17.41 42.67 71.95
C TYR A 50 -16.55 42.52 70.69
N LYS A 51 -15.32 43.07 70.66
CA LYS A 51 -14.42 42.93 69.52
C LYS A 51 -14.08 41.47 69.21
N ASN A 52 -13.82 40.67 70.25
CA ASN A 52 -13.56 39.24 70.07
C ASN A 52 -14.80 38.51 69.57
N LEU A 53 -15.99 38.86 70.06
CA LEU A 53 -17.24 38.28 69.60
C LEU A 53 -17.52 38.61 68.13
N ASP A 54 -17.29 39.86 67.72
CA ASP A 54 -17.43 40.31 66.33
C ASP A 54 -16.44 39.59 65.41
N LEU A 55 -15.18 39.43 65.86
CA LEU A 55 -14.16 38.69 65.14
C LEU A 55 -14.53 37.20 64.99
N ILE A 56 -14.95 36.55 66.07
CA ILE A 56 -15.39 35.15 66.05
C ILE A 56 -16.57 34.98 65.10
N THR A 57 -17.52 35.92 65.10
CA THR A 57 -18.69 35.89 64.22
C THR A 57 -18.27 36.03 62.75
N SER A 58 -17.36 36.96 62.45
CA SER A 58 -16.83 37.17 61.10
C SER A 58 -16.07 35.95 60.59
N LEU A 59 -15.17 35.38 61.40
CA LEU A 59 -14.41 34.17 61.04
C LEU A 59 -15.31 32.95 60.83
N LYS A 60 -16.39 32.82 61.61
CA LYS A 60 -17.38 31.75 61.42
C LYS A 60 -18.12 31.87 60.09
N GLU A 61 -18.49 33.08 59.69
CA GLU A 61 -19.17 33.30 58.41
C GLU A 61 -18.23 33.07 57.24
N GLU A 62 -16.96 33.51 57.32
CA GLU A 62 -15.94 33.20 56.32
C GLU A 62 -15.70 31.69 56.18
N LEU A 63 -15.61 30.95 57.29
CA LEU A 63 -15.48 29.49 57.27
C LEU A 63 -16.66 28.81 56.57
N LYS A 64 -17.88 29.29 56.82
CA LYS A 64 -19.10 28.76 56.20
C LYS A 64 -19.13 29.04 54.70
N GLU A 65 -18.75 30.24 54.28
CA GLU A 65 -18.62 30.59 52.87
C GLU A 65 -17.52 29.79 52.16
N MET A 66 -16.37 29.60 52.82
CA MET A 66 -15.29 28.76 52.31
C MET A 66 -15.75 27.32 52.11
N LYS A 67 -16.51 26.77 53.06
CA LYS A 67 -17.03 25.40 52.98
C LYS A 67 -18.04 25.23 51.84
N ARG A 68 -18.94 26.20 51.64
CA ARG A 68 -19.86 26.21 50.48
C ARG A 68 -19.10 26.28 49.15
N LYS A 69 -18.05 27.10 49.06
CA LYS A 69 -17.21 27.20 47.86
C LYS A 69 -16.44 25.91 47.59
N GLU A 70 -15.98 25.21 48.63
CA GLU A 70 -15.32 23.92 48.50
C GLU A 70 -16.26 22.84 47.98
N GLU A 71 -17.47 22.73 48.53
CA GLU A 71 -18.49 21.80 48.05
C GLU A 71 -18.84 22.05 46.58
N LYS A 72 -19.01 23.32 46.18
CA LYS A 72 -19.28 23.69 44.79
C LYS A 72 -18.11 23.30 43.88
N ARG A 73 -16.87 23.60 44.26
CA ARG A 73 -15.67 23.21 43.50
C ARG A 73 -15.52 21.71 43.38
N ASN A 74 -15.82 20.95 44.42
CA ASN A 74 -15.75 19.49 44.37
C ASN A 74 -16.80 18.92 43.40
N LYS A 75 -17.99 19.52 43.36
CA LYS A 75 -19.03 19.14 42.40
C LYS A 75 -18.62 19.45 40.96
N GLU A 76 -18.13 20.66 40.70
CA GLU A 76 -17.62 21.07 39.38
C GLU A 76 -16.45 20.17 38.94
N MET A 77 -15.53 19.85 39.84
CA MET A 77 -14.43 18.93 39.55
C MET A 77 -14.94 17.54 39.17
N ALA A 78 -15.97 17.02 39.85
CA ALA A 78 -16.56 15.73 39.52
C ALA A 78 -17.24 15.73 38.14
N GLU A 79 -17.96 16.80 37.81
CA GLU A 79 -18.59 16.98 36.49
C GLU A 79 -17.53 17.04 35.38
N VAL A 80 -16.46 17.81 35.57
CA VAL A 80 -15.34 17.92 34.60
C VAL A 80 -14.62 16.58 34.44
N LEU A 81 -14.46 15.79 35.51
CA LEU A 81 -13.83 14.46 35.42
C LEU A 81 -14.65 13.47 34.60
N GLU A 82 -15.98 13.45 34.78
CA GLU A 82 -16.85 12.58 33.99
C GLU A 82 -16.90 13.02 32.53
N GLU A 83 -16.99 14.33 32.26
CA GLU A 83 -16.94 14.85 30.89
C GLU A 83 -15.60 14.51 30.21
N ASN A 84 -14.47 14.60 30.92
CA ASN A 84 -13.16 14.22 30.37
C ASN A 84 -13.10 12.72 30.03
N LYS A 85 -13.76 11.88 30.81
CA LYS A 85 -13.81 10.43 30.58
C LYS A 85 -14.62 10.13 29.32
N ASP A 86 -15.81 10.70 29.18
CA ASP A 86 -16.66 10.52 27.98
C ASP A 86 -15.97 11.04 26.71
N LEU A 87 -15.36 12.23 26.79
CA LEU A 87 -14.60 12.85 25.70
C LEU A 87 -13.36 12.04 25.31
N ARG A 88 -12.83 11.18 26.19
CA ARG A 88 -11.70 10.28 25.86
C ARG A 88 -12.17 8.95 25.31
N GLU A 89 -13.21 8.35 25.89
CA GLU A 89 -13.70 7.04 25.50
C GLU A 89 -14.30 7.04 24.08
N SER A 90 -15.10 8.05 23.74
CA SER A 90 -15.78 8.11 22.43
C SER A 90 -14.78 8.16 21.25
N PRO A 91 -13.78 9.07 21.23
CA PRO A 91 -12.77 9.07 20.17
C PRO A 91 -11.87 7.85 20.18
N GLN A 92 -11.61 7.25 21.35
CA GLN A 92 -10.80 6.05 21.46
C GLN A 92 -11.50 4.87 20.76
N LYS A 93 -12.80 4.66 21.02
CA LYS A 93 -13.62 3.65 20.33
C LYS A 93 -13.65 3.90 18.81
N ALA A 94 -13.87 5.14 18.39
CA ALA A 94 -13.86 5.48 16.97
C ALA A 94 -12.50 5.21 16.30
N LYS A 95 -11.38 5.47 16.99
CA LYS A 95 -10.03 5.15 16.49
C LYS A 95 -9.81 3.64 16.37
N GLU A 96 -10.28 2.86 17.34
CA GLU A 96 -10.20 1.40 17.31
C GLU A 96 -11.02 0.82 16.15
N GLU A 97 -12.26 1.29 15.94
CA GLU A 97 -13.09 0.92 14.81
C GLU A 97 -12.44 1.24 13.46
N VAL A 98 -11.84 2.44 13.32
CA VAL A 98 -11.12 2.82 12.10
C VAL A 98 -9.93 1.89 11.85
N ALA A 99 -9.18 1.51 12.89
CA ALA A 99 -8.06 0.58 12.75
C ALA A 99 -8.53 -0.82 12.32
N GLU A 100 -9.64 -1.32 12.87
CA GLU A 100 -10.23 -2.59 12.47
C GLU A 100 -10.72 -2.58 11.02
N LEU A 101 -11.43 -1.53 10.61
CA LEU A 101 -11.91 -1.36 9.24
C LEU A 101 -10.76 -1.26 8.24
N GLN A 102 -9.69 -0.54 8.58
CA GLN A 102 -8.48 -0.47 7.75
C GLN A 102 -7.82 -1.84 7.58
N LYS A 103 -7.77 -2.65 8.65
CA LYS A 103 -7.25 -4.02 8.59
C LYS A 103 -8.12 -4.91 7.70
N LEU A 104 -9.45 -4.79 7.80
CA LEU A 104 -10.39 -5.54 6.98
C LEU A 104 -10.28 -5.18 5.49
N LEU A 105 -10.18 -3.89 5.18
CA LEU A 105 -9.97 -3.40 3.81
C LEU A 105 -8.65 -3.93 3.23
N SER A 106 -7.56 -3.88 4.01
CA SER A 106 -6.27 -4.43 3.56
C SER A 106 -6.35 -5.93 3.23
N ASN A 107 -7.08 -6.70 4.04
CA ASN A 107 -7.29 -8.13 3.76
C ASN A 107 -8.15 -8.33 2.51
N TYR A 108 -9.25 -7.58 2.37
CA TYR A 108 -10.10 -7.64 1.19
C TYR A 108 -9.33 -7.32 -0.10
N ASP A 109 -8.47 -6.29 -0.08
CA ASP A 109 -7.65 -5.91 -1.24
C ASP A 109 -6.62 -7.00 -1.60
N LYS A 110 -6.04 -7.67 -0.59
CA LYS A 110 -5.15 -8.82 -0.80
C LYS A 110 -5.89 -9.99 -1.44
N ASP A 111 -7.06 -10.35 -0.91
CA ASP A 111 -7.87 -11.45 -1.42
C ASP A 111 -8.35 -11.18 -2.86
N ARG A 112 -8.79 -9.94 -3.13
CA ARG A 112 -9.17 -9.49 -4.47
C ARG A 112 -8.00 -9.59 -5.46
N SER A 113 -6.81 -9.13 -5.06
CA SER A 113 -5.61 -9.22 -5.89
C SER A 113 -5.20 -10.68 -6.15
N ALA A 114 -5.23 -11.52 -5.12
CA ALA A 114 -4.95 -12.95 -5.25
C ALA A 114 -5.93 -13.65 -6.19
N LEU A 115 -7.22 -13.32 -6.10
CA LEU A 115 -8.25 -13.88 -6.99
C LEU A 115 -8.04 -13.44 -8.44
N ALA A 116 -7.70 -12.17 -8.68
CA ALA A 116 -7.41 -11.69 -10.04
C ALA A 116 -6.22 -12.44 -10.66
N VAL A 117 -5.13 -12.60 -9.92
CA VAL A 117 -3.95 -13.36 -10.37
C VAL A 117 -4.30 -14.83 -10.62
N GLN A 118 -5.16 -15.42 -9.79
CA GLN A 118 -5.61 -16.79 -9.99
C GLN A 118 -6.43 -16.95 -11.29
N LEU A 119 -7.33 -16.01 -11.58
CA LEU A 119 -8.11 -16.02 -12.81
C LEU A 119 -7.22 -15.87 -14.05
N GLU A 120 -6.25 -14.96 -14.02
CA GLU A 120 -5.28 -14.80 -15.12
C GLU A 120 -4.46 -16.07 -15.35
N ARG A 121 -4.00 -16.70 -14.27
CA ARG A 121 -3.27 -17.98 -14.34
C ARG A 121 -4.14 -19.07 -14.95
N ASP A 122 -5.38 -19.19 -14.50
CA ASP A 122 -6.30 -20.25 -14.96
C ASP A 122 -6.68 -20.03 -16.43
N GLU A 123 -6.88 -18.78 -16.86
CA GLU A 123 -7.10 -18.43 -18.27
C GLU A 123 -5.87 -18.78 -19.13
N LEU A 124 -4.67 -18.43 -18.66
CA LEU A 124 -3.43 -18.76 -19.35
C LEU A 124 -3.24 -20.27 -19.48
N TYR A 125 -3.54 -21.02 -18.41
CA TYR A 125 -3.47 -22.48 -18.41
C TYR A 125 -4.46 -23.09 -19.41
N MET A 126 -5.71 -22.60 -19.44
CA MET A 126 -6.71 -23.02 -20.43
C MET A 126 -6.25 -22.77 -21.87
N LYS A 127 -5.72 -21.58 -22.16
CA LYS A 127 -5.16 -21.24 -23.49
C LYS A 127 -4.00 -22.14 -23.86
N PHE A 128 -3.09 -22.40 -22.93
CA PHE A 128 -1.94 -23.28 -23.12
C PHE A 128 -2.36 -24.72 -23.43
N THR A 129 -3.26 -25.29 -22.61
CA THR A 129 -3.77 -26.65 -22.83
C THR A 129 -4.48 -26.76 -24.19
N LYS A 130 -5.30 -25.77 -24.56
CA LYS A 130 -5.97 -25.73 -25.86
C LYS A 130 -4.95 -25.72 -27.02
N ALA A 131 -3.93 -24.87 -26.94
CA ALA A 131 -2.89 -24.79 -27.97
C ALA A 131 -2.13 -26.12 -28.12
N ILE A 132 -1.79 -26.79 -27.01
CA ILE A 132 -1.17 -28.13 -27.05
C ILE A 132 -2.07 -29.13 -27.77
N GLN A 133 -3.34 -29.19 -27.39
CA GLN A 133 -4.30 -30.12 -28.00
C GLN A 133 -4.45 -29.88 -29.51
N GLU A 134 -4.53 -28.62 -29.94
CA GLU A 134 -4.61 -28.26 -31.36
C GLU A 134 -3.35 -28.70 -32.13
N VAL A 135 -2.15 -28.45 -31.59
CA VAL A 135 -0.89 -28.88 -32.21
C VAL A 135 -0.81 -30.40 -32.29
N GLN A 136 -1.19 -31.10 -31.21
CA GLN A 136 -1.19 -32.55 -31.14
C GLN A 136 -2.15 -33.15 -32.17
N GLN A 137 -3.39 -32.64 -32.27
CA GLN A 137 -4.38 -33.08 -33.26
C GLN A 137 -3.92 -32.82 -34.70
N LYS A 138 -3.32 -31.66 -34.96
CA LYS A 138 -2.81 -31.32 -36.30
C LYS A 138 -1.64 -32.21 -36.71
N SER A 139 -0.75 -32.50 -35.76
CA SER A 139 0.38 -33.41 -35.99
C SER A 139 -0.09 -34.84 -36.21
N SER A 140 -1.01 -35.35 -35.37
CA SER A 140 -1.54 -36.71 -35.50
C SER A 140 -2.28 -36.90 -36.82
N PHE A 141 -3.07 -35.93 -37.27
CA PHE A 141 -3.73 -35.98 -38.57
C PHE A 141 -2.73 -35.99 -39.73
N LYS A 142 -1.68 -35.17 -39.67
CA LYS A 142 -0.60 -35.19 -40.67
C LYS A 142 0.11 -36.54 -40.71
N ASN A 143 0.42 -37.12 -39.55
CA ASN A 143 1.07 -38.43 -39.48
C ASN A 143 0.19 -39.51 -40.10
N LEU A 144 -1.10 -39.54 -39.76
CA LEU A 144 -2.05 -40.48 -40.34
C LEU A 144 -2.14 -40.36 -41.87
N LEU A 145 -2.14 -39.12 -42.38
CA LEU A 145 -2.17 -38.88 -43.82
C LEU A 145 -0.86 -39.33 -44.51
N LEU A 146 0.29 -39.12 -43.88
CA LEU A 146 1.58 -39.59 -44.38
C LEU A 146 1.66 -41.12 -44.38
N GLU A 147 1.20 -41.78 -43.32
CA GLU A 147 1.11 -43.24 -43.24
C GLU A 147 0.21 -43.82 -44.33
N SER A 148 -0.97 -43.22 -44.54
CA SER A 148 -1.89 -43.63 -45.62
C SER A 148 -1.24 -43.48 -47.00
N LYS A 149 -0.55 -42.35 -47.25
CA LYS A 149 0.16 -42.12 -48.51
C LYS A 149 1.31 -43.11 -48.71
N LEU A 150 2.07 -43.39 -47.65
CA LEU A 150 3.15 -44.38 -47.68
C LEU A 150 2.61 -45.77 -47.98
N SER A 151 1.50 -46.17 -47.35
CA SER A 151 0.84 -47.45 -47.64
C SER A 151 0.41 -47.56 -49.10
N ALA A 152 -0.26 -46.53 -49.63
CA ALA A 152 -0.71 -46.51 -51.03
C ALA A 152 0.46 -46.56 -52.03
N LEU A 153 1.55 -45.84 -51.75
CA LEU A 153 2.76 -45.90 -52.57
C LEU A 153 3.43 -47.27 -52.50
N ASN A 154 3.47 -47.89 -51.31
CA ASN A 154 4.00 -49.23 -51.12
C ASN A 154 3.18 -50.30 -51.87
N ASP A 155 1.86 -50.19 -51.87
CA ASP A 155 0.99 -51.09 -52.65
C ASP A 155 1.20 -50.90 -54.16
N THR A 156 1.41 -49.66 -54.59
CA THR A 156 1.73 -49.36 -56.00
C THR A 156 3.10 -49.92 -56.38
N LEU A 157 4.10 -49.79 -55.51
CA LEU A 157 5.44 -50.35 -55.70
C LEU A 157 5.37 -51.87 -55.85
N LYS A 158 4.72 -52.57 -54.91
CA LYS A 158 4.54 -54.03 -54.97
C LYS A 158 3.85 -54.50 -56.26
N LYS A 159 2.80 -53.78 -56.70
CA LYS A 159 2.12 -54.08 -57.99
C LYS A 159 3.07 -53.90 -59.17
N LYS A 160 3.89 -52.85 -59.17
CA LYS A 160 4.87 -52.59 -60.24
C LYS A 160 6.01 -53.60 -60.25
N GLU A 161 6.50 -54.01 -59.09
CA GLU A 161 7.49 -55.08 -58.96
C GLU A 161 6.95 -56.42 -59.46
N ALA A 162 5.70 -56.77 -59.13
CA ALA A 162 5.06 -57.98 -59.64
C ALA A 162 4.90 -57.95 -61.17
N GLN A 163 4.41 -56.82 -61.73
CA GLN A 163 4.30 -56.62 -63.18
C GLN A 163 5.66 -56.73 -63.88
N LEU A 164 6.71 -56.15 -63.29
CA LEU A 164 8.06 -56.21 -63.84
C LEU A 164 8.58 -57.66 -63.82
N SER A 165 8.44 -58.36 -62.69
CA SER A 165 8.85 -59.76 -62.55
C SER A 165 8.18 -60.67 -63.59
N GLU A 166 6.88 -60.49 -63.81
CA GLU A 166 6.12 -61.22 -64.83
C GLU A 166 6.68 -60.97 -66.24
N VAL A 167 6.88 -59.70 -66.63
CA VAL A 167 7.43 -59.34 -67.96
C VAL A 167 8.84 -59.88 -68.15
N LEU A 168 9.69 -59.80 -67.12
CA LEU A 168 11.04 -60.34 -67.17
C LEU A 168 11.04 -61.86 -67.36
N SER A 169 10.16 -62.57 -66.67
CA SER A 169 10.00 -64.03 -66.83
C SER A 169 9.50 -64.41 -68.22
N ALA A 170 8.54 -63.67 -68.79
CA ALA A 170 7.98 -63.93 -70.12
C ALA A 170 8.96 -63.64 -71.26
N SER A 171 9.90 -62.72 -71.05
CA SER A 171 10.85 -62.27 -72.09
C SER A 171 11.99 -63.26 -72.36
N ASN A 172 12.17 -64.30 -71.52
CA ASN A 172 13.19 -65.34 -71.66
C ASN A 172 14.60 -64.79 -71.99
N LEU A 173 14.95 -63.63 -71.42
CA LEU A 173 16.24 -62.99 -71.65
C LEU A 173 17.34 -63.69 -70.87
N ASP A 174 18.54 -63.78 -71.46
CA ASP A 174 19.72 -64.28 -70.75
C ASP A 174 20.02 -63.39 -69.52
N PRO A 175 20.24 -63.97 -68.33
CA PRO A 175 20.46 -63.22 -67.10
C PRO A 175 21.61 -62.20 -67.16
N ASN A 176 22.67 -62.46 -67.93
CA ASN A 176 23.79 -61.52 -68.05
C ASN A 176 23.40 -60.29 -68.89
N THR A 177 22.62 -60.51 -69.96
CA THR A 177 22.11 -59.42 -70.79
C THR A 177 21.12 -58.55 -70.01
N LEU A 178 20.24 -59.15 -69.21
CA LEU A 178 19.30 -58.43 -68.37
C LEU A 178 20.01 -57.55 -67.33
N ASN A 179 20.97 -58.12 -66.59
CA ASN A 179 21.73 -57.38 -65.58
C ASN A 179 22.49 -56.19 -66.20
N MET A 180 23.09 -56.36 -67.38
CA MET A 180 23.78 -55.28 -68.09
C MET A 180 22.83 -54.15 -68.48
N VAL A 181 21.63 -54.46 -68.97
CA VAL A 181 20.61 -53.46 -69.33
C VAL A 181 20.07 -52.74 -68.09
N THR A 182 19.80 -53.47 -67.00
CA THR A 182 19.35 -52.89 -65.73
C THR A 182 20.39 -51.91 -65.17
N HIS A 183 21.65 -52.32 -65.08
CA HIS A 183 22.72 -51.45 -64.58
C HIS A 183 22.89 -50.19 -65.42
N LYS A 184 22.84 -50.31 -66.76
CA LYS A 184 22.94 -49.16 -67.65
C LYS A 184 21.74 -48.21 -67.53
N LEU A 185 20.54 -48.74 -67.25
CA LEU A 185 19.37 -47.93 -66.98
C LEU A 185 19.48 -47.20 -65.63
N GLU A 186 19.97 -47.87 -64.59
CA GLU A 186 20.23 -47.27 -63.28
C GLU A 186 21.25 -46.13 -63.37
N GLU A 187 22.36 -46.32 -64.08
CA GLU A 187 23.36 -45.26 -64.32
C GLU A 187 22.75 -44.03 -65.01
N VAL A 188 21.93 -44.25 -66.05
CA VAL A 188 21.28 -43.15 -66.78
C VAL A 188 20.26 -42.44 -65.89
N LEU A 189 19.50 -43.18 -65.07
CA LEU A 189 18.55 -42.59 -64.13
C LEU A 189 19.27 -41.76 -63.07
N GLU A 190 20.35 -42.27 -62.48
CA GLU A 190 21.12 -41.53 -61.48
C GLU A 190 21.75 -40.28 -62.08
N SER A 191 22.33 -40.38 -63.29
CA SER A 191 22.87 -39.23 -64.02
C SER A 191 21.80 -38.15 -64.27
N LYS A 192 20.59 -38.56 -64.70
CA LYS A 192 19.47 -37.63 -64.91
C LYS A 192 18.97 -37.03 -63.59
N ASN A 193 18.88 -37.82 -62.52
CA ASN A 193 18.48 -37.33 -61.20
C ASN A 193 19.49 -36.34 -60.62
N HIS A 194 20.78 -36.56 -60.85
CA HIS A 194 21.83 -35.61 -60.52
C HIS A 194 21.65 -34.31 -61.29
N ALA A 195 21.50 -34.37 -62.62
CA ALA A 195 21.26 -33.18 -63.45
C ALA A 195 19.98 -32.42 -63.04
N ILE A 196 18.91 -33.10 -62.64
CA ILE A 196 17.70 -32.46 -62.10
C ILE A 196 18.02 -31.69 -60.82
N ARG A 197 18.77 -32.28 -59.88
CA ARG A 197 19.17 -31.62 -58.63
C ARG A 197 20.04 -30.39 -58.92
N ASP A 198 20.99 -30.50 -59.84
CA ASP A 198 21.87 -29.40 -60.22
C ASP A 198 21.08 -28.25 -60.87
N LEU A 199 20.19 -28.56 -61.80
CA LEU A 199 19.34 -27.55 -62.44
C LEU A 199 18.40 -26.88 -61.45
N GLN A 200 17.83 -27.62 -60.51
CA GLN A 200 17.02 -27.05 -59.43
C GLN A 200 17.83 -26.09 -58.56
N TYR A 201 19.06 -26.48 -58.22
CA TYR A 201 19.98 -25.61 -57.48
C TYR A 201 20.33 -24.35 -58.28
N GLU A 202 20.63 -24.49 -59.56
CA GLU A 202 20.97 -23.38 -60.46
C GLU A 202 19.80 -22.40 -60.59
N VAL A 203 18.58 -22.88 -60.77
CA VAL A 203 17.37 -22.05 -60.77
C VAL A 203 17.25 -21.28 -59.45
N ALA A 204 17.37 -21.97 -58.31
CA ALA A 204 17.29 -21.32 -57.02
C ALA A 204 18.40 -20.27 -56.81
N ARG A 205 19.62 -20.55 -57.28
CA ARG A 205 20.77 -19.64 -57.23
C ARG A 205 20.52 -18.38 -58.06
N VAL A 206 20.03 -18.53 -59.29
CA VAL A 206 19.71 -17.40 -60.18
C VAL A 206 18.53 -16.59 -59.65
N CYS A 207 17.46 -17.23 -59.18
CA CYS A 207 16.33 -16.53 -58.55
C CYS A 207 16.77 -15.68 -57.36
N LYS A 208 17.67 -16.21 -56.52
CA LYS A 208 18.23 -15.46 -55.41
C LYS A 208 19.10 -14.28 -55.87
N ALA A 209 20.00 -14.50 -56.83
CA ALA A 209 20.83 -13.43 -57.39
C ALA A 209 19.98 -12.30 -58.00
N HIS A 210 18.89 -12.66 -58.69
CA HIS A 210 17.90 -11.72 -59.23
C HIS A 210 17.24 -10.90 -58.11
N ASN A 211 16.77 -11.55 -57.04
CA ASN A 211 16.13 -10.85 -55.92
C ASN A 211 17.12 -9.95 -55.15
N ASP A 212 18.37 -10.39 -54.95
CA ASP A 212 19.41 -9.56 -54.32
C ASP A 212 19.79 -8.35 -55.20
N LEU A 213 19.85 -8.52 -56.52
CA LEU A 213 20.05 -7.43 -57.47
C LEU A 213 18.89 -6.42 -57.48
N LEU A 214 17.65 -6.90 -57.43
CA LEU A 214 16.47 -6.04 -57.31
C LEU A 214 16.54 -5.19 -56.04
N LYS A 215 16.86 -5.81 -54.89
CA LYS A 215 16.99 -5.08 -53.61
C LYS A 215 18.08 -4.01 -53.65
N THR A 216 19.26 -4.36 -54.15
CA THR A 216 20.37 -3.39 -54.28
C THR A 216 20.04 -2.25 -55.24
N SER A 217 19.39 -2.54 -56.37
CA SER A 217 18.95 -1.54 -57.34
C SER A 217 17.92 -0.58 -56.73
N VAL A 218 16.93 -1.11 -56.02
CA VAL A 218 15.92 -0.32 -55.30
C VAL A 218 16.59 0.56 -54.23
N ALA A 219 17.51 0.02 -53.45
CA ALA A 219 18.26 0.79 -52.45
C ALA A 219 19.07 1.93 -53.09
N LYS A 220 19.67 1.68 -54.26
CA LYS A 220 20.44 2.70 -54.99
C LYS A 220 19.56 3.81 -55.55
N LEU A 221 18.39 3.49 -56.12
CA LEU A 221 17.42 4.48 -56.60
C LEU A 221 16.96 5.41 -55.47
N ARG A 222 16.63 4.84 -54.31
CA ARG A 222 16.30 5.62 -53.11
C ARG A 222 17.45 6.52 -52.66
N ALA A 223 18.69 6.04 -52.70
CA ALA A 223 19.86 6.83 -52.33
C ALA A 223 20.11 8.04 -53.27
N PHE A 224 19.68 7.96 -54.53
CA PHE A 224 19.71 9.08 -55.48
C PHE A 224 18.46 9.98 -55.41
N GLY A 225 17.55 9.74 -54.47
CA GLY A 225 16.33 10.53 -54.29
C GLY A 225 15.23 10.22 -55.29
N ILE A 226 15.30 9.09 -56.00
CA ILE A 226 14.28 8.65 -56.96
C ILE A 226 13.27 7.78 -56.20
N PRO A 227 11.98 8.19 -56.08
CA PRO A 227 10.95 7.39 -55.45
C PRO A 227 10.69 6.13 -56.28
N VAL A 228 10.69 4.98 -55.64
CA VAL A 228 10.47 3.68 -56.31
C VAL A 228 9.02 3.57 -56.79
N GLU A 229 8.14 4.40 -56.21
CA GLU A 229 6.73 4.56 -56.50
C GLU A 229 6.45 5.34 -57.80
N GLU A 230 7.44 6.08 -58.34
CA GLU A 230 7.35 6.77 -59.63
C GLU A 230 7.71 5.87 -60.82
N LEU A 231 8.16 4.63 -60.57
CA LEU A 231 8.37 3.65 -61.62
C LEU A 231 7.01 3.08 -62.06
N ASP A 232 6.64 3.28 -63.33
CA ASP A 232 5.42 2.73 -63.95
C ASP A 232 5.38 1.18 -64.03
N PHE A 233 6.34 0.49 -63.41
CA PHE A 233 6.38 -0.97 -63.35
C PHE A 233 6.82 -1.47 -61.97
N LYS A 234 6.22 -2.59 -61.54
CA LYS A 234 6.63 -3.32 -60.33
C LYS A 234 7.48 -4.53 -60.72
N PRO A 235 8.75 -4.60 -60.32
CA PRO A 235 9.57 -5.78 -60.55
C PRO A 235 8.95 -7.03 -59.91
N LEU A 236 8.91 -8.15 -60.63
CA LEU A 236 8.44 -9.42 -60.10
C LEU A 236 9.57 -10.10 -59.31
N GLU A 237 9.31 -10.41 -58.04
CA GLU A 237 10.22 -11.24 -57.24
C GLU A 237 10.10 -12.71 -57.67
N SER A 238 11.25 -13.33 -57.94
CA SER A 238 11.30 -14.72 -58.36
C SER A 238 11.27 -15.63 -57.13
N SER A 239 10.17 -16.33 -56.88
CA SER A 239 10.08 -17.32 -55.80
C SER A 239 10.46 -18.72 -56.30
N SER A 240 11.70 -19.15 -56.05
CA SER A 240 12.02 -20.58 -56.07
C SER A 240 11.52 -21.18 -54.76
N GLY A 241 10.69 -22.23 -54.79
CA GLY A 241 10.13 -22.92 -53.60
C GLY A 241 11.16 -23.57 -52.66
N GLN A 242 12.46 -23.29 -52.84
CA GLN A 242 13.58 -23.73 -52.02
C GLN A 242 14.33 -22.49 -51.50
N SER A 243 14.55 -22.42 -50.18
CA SER A 243 15.29 -21.34 -49.53
C SER A 243 16.79 -21.65 -49.50
N LEU A 244 17.58 -20.99 -50.34
CA LEU A 244 19.04 -21.01 -50.25
C LEU A 244 19.50 -19.95 -49.23
N GLY A 245 20.34 -20.33 -48.27
CA GLY A 245 20.87 -19.45 -47.21
C GLY A 245 21.52 -18.16 -47.75
N GLN A 246 21.56 -17.08 -46.97
CA GLN A 246 21.97 -15.73 -47.42
C GLN A 246 23.41 -15.69 -47.96
N GLY A 247 23.63 -14.95 -49.05
CA GLY A 247 24.94 -14.76 -49.67
C GLY A 247 25.53 -13.39 -49.32
N PRO A 248 26.81 -13.14 -49.62
CA PRO A 248 27.51 -11.92 -49.20
C PRO A 248 26.87 -10.61 -49.73
N ALA A 249 26.21 -10.62 -50.89
CA ALA A 249 25.48 -9.46 -51.41
C ALA A 249 24.27 -9.05 -50.53
N SER A 250 23.64 -10.02 -49.85
CA SER A 250 22.51 -9.76 -48.93
C SER A 250 22.96 -9.14 -47.60
N LEU A 251 24.24 -9.26 -47.23
CA LEU A 251 24.79 -8.65 -46.01
C LEU A 251 25.12 -7.16 -46.18
N VAL A 252 25.40 -6.72 -47.42
CA VAL A 252 25.74 -5.33 -47.75
C VAL A 252 24.49 -4.44 -47.86
N SER A 253 23.31 -5.04 -48.07
CA SER A 253 22.03 -4.33 -48.18
C SER A 253 21.24 -4.25 -46.88
N ALA A 254 21.84 -4.62 -45.74
CA ALA A 254 21.21 -4.43 -44.43
C ALA A 254 21.04 -2.91 -44.20
N PRO A 255 19.81 -2.42 -43.93
CA PRO A 255 19.61 -1.02 -43.63
C PRO A 255 20.28 -0.70 -42.30
N ASN A 256 21.04 0.40 -42.26
CA ASN A 256 21.21 1.17 -41.02
C ASN A 256 19.92 1.96 -40.76
#